data_AF-A0AAP0G1M6-F1
#
_entry.id   AF-A0AAP0G1M6-F1
#
_cell.length_a   1.000
_cell.length_b   1.000
_cell.length_c   1.000
_cell.angle_alpha   90.00
_cell.angle_beta   90.00
_cell.angle_gamma   90.00
#
_symmetry.space_group_name_H-M   'P 1'
#
loop_
_entity.id
_entity.type
_entity.pdbx_description
1 polymer ?
#
loop_
_entity_poly.entity_id
_entity_poly.type
_entity_poly.pdbx_seq_one_letter_code
_entity_poly.pdbx_strand_id
1 'polypeptide(L)'
;MLLRTMFAVLLRNPFIAGGRRSPGTFLRLLHHELFSKPFTTRPSSPNSDLAASFFKTSCGLSPPAALAAASRINMKTASNAESVLRILQSYGFAKSNIALIAAKLPRIFNYRAEKYIKPKLDLFVAAGFTGNFITNIFSKDPSLFTHSLERKLSPNLLLLMTTLGGDRKAAAASIEGSTWILSLDLKNRMLPNIETLRHHGVAGASIPKLVKWCPRALTQQPDRFRKSVTFMKDMGFDPSKTVFLNGLKVLVGLAPPSWERKLQLYRSLGWSQEETMSAFKKNPWCMINSEEKIRKTMAFFGENLKWEPSRLALQPILFSFSLEKRIVPMYAVFNILSKRGLLGRKISFSTLLRMSESNFSKKYVCKYSDTVPELLDAYKVKLDMAVAVPSNYVL
;
A
#
# COMPACT_ATOMS: atom_id res chain seq x y z
N MET A 1 -4.73 -24.23 -23.17
CA MET A 1 -4.59 -25.37 -22.22
C MET A 1 -3.44 -25.14 -21.23
N LEU A 2 -2.23 -24.79 -21.69
CA LEU A 2 -1.04 -24.51 -20.84
C LEU A 2 -1.26 -23.49 -19.70
N LEU A 3 -1.91 -22.35 -19.94
CA LEU A 3 -2.17 -21.35 -18.89
C LEU A 3 -3.08 -21.87 -17.75
N ARG A 4 -4.06 -22.74 -18.04
CA ARG A 4 -4.92 -23.33 -17.01
C ARG A 4 -4.14 -24.33 -16.15
N THR A 5 -3.24 -25.10 -16.73
CA THR A 5 -2.37 -26.05 -16.01
C THR A 5 -1.33 -25.32 -15.15
N MET A 6 -0.76 -24.21 -15.65
CA MET A 6 0.18 -23.39 -14.90
C MET A 6 -0.46 -22.66 -13.70
N PHE A 7 -1.68 -22.15 -13.87
CA PHE A 7 -2.46 -21.62 -12.75
C PHE A 7 -2.86 -22.72 -11.77
N ALA A 8 -3.20 -23.93 -12.24
CA ALA A 8 -3.47 -25.05 -11.35
C ALA A 8 -2.25 -25.44 -10.50
N VAL A 9 -1.01 -25.24 -10.97
CA VAL A 9 0.22 -25.43 -10.17
C VAL A 9 0.46 -24.32 -9.14
N LEU A 10 0.01 -23.09 -9.41
CA LEU A 10 -0.06 -22.03 -8.40
C LEU A 10 -1.17 -22.26 -7.36
N LEU A 11 -2.23 -23.00 -7.74
CA LEU A 11 -3.43 -23.26 -6.92
C LEU A 11 -3.40 -24.62 -6.17
N ARG A 12 -2.64 -25.61 -6.64
CA ARG A 12 -2.51 -26.95 -6.02
C ARG A 12 -1.20 -27.06 -5.26
N ASN A 13 -1.17 -26.58 -4.03
CA ASN A 13 -0.35 -27.23 -2.99
C ASN A 13 -0.96 -26.98 -1.60
N PRO A 14 -1.21 -28.03 -0.80
CA PRO A 14 -2.08 -27.99 0.36
C PRO A 14 -1.28 -27.64 1.62
N PHE A 15 -1.31 -26.36 1.99
CA PHE A 15 -1.26 -25.94 3.39
C PHE A 15 -2.33 -24.86 3.59
N ILE A 16 -3.55 -25.25 3.23
CA ILE A 16 -4.79 -24.58 3.63
C ILE A 16 -5.71 -25.68 4.16
N ALA A 17 -5.33 -26.27 5.29
CA ALA A 17 -6.29 -26.82 6.24
C ALA A 17 -6.42 -25.77 7.34
N GLY A 18 -7.41 -24.89 7.17
CA GLY A 18 -7.62 -23.73 8.03
C GLY A 18 -8.69 -22.80 7.49
N GLY A 19 -9.93 -23.29 7.43
CA GLY A 19 -11.14 -22.46 7.52
C GLY A 19 -11.57 -21.67 6.28
N ARG A 20 -12.65 -22.13 5.64
CA ARG A 20 -13.51 -21.35 4.74
C ARG A 20 -13.91 -20.01 5.37
N ARG A 21 -13.66 -18.86 4.72
CA ARG A 21 -14.49 -17.63 4.80
C ARG A 21 -14.43 -16.84 3.48
N SER A 22 -15.56 -16.23 3.11
CA SER A 22 -15.83 -15.55 1.83
C SER A 22 -15.01 -14.27 1.61
N PRO A 23 -14.95 -13.71 0.38
CA PRO A 23 -14.01 -12.66 0.02
C PRO A 23 -14.55 -11.27 0.40
N GLY A 24 -14.33 -10.88 1.65
CA GLY A 24 -14.70 -9.56 2.17
C GLY A 24 -14.01 -9.20 3.48
N THR A 25 -12.74 -9.61 3.72
CA THR A 25 -12.16 -9.42 5.06
C THR A 25 -10.63 -9.34 5.14
N PHE A 26 -9.92 -8.92 4.09
CA PHE A 26 -8.44 -8.82 4.17
C PHE A 26 -7.92 -7.52 4.84
N LEU A 27 -8.81 -6.63 5.30
CA LEU A 27 -8.48 -5.48 6.16
C LEU A 27 -8.95 -5.64 7.62
N ARG A 28 -9.37 -6.84 8.06
CA ARG A 28 -9.75 -7.08 9.47
C ARG A 28 -8.95 -8.16 10.21
N LEU A 29 -8.01 -8.85 9.57
CA LEU A 29 -7.29 -9.98 10.18
C LEU A 29 -5.97 -9.62 10.89
N LEU A 30 -5.88 -8.41 11.45
CA LEU A 30 -5.04 -8.11 12.62
C LEU A 30 -5.83 -7.34 13.71
N HIS A 31 -7.15 -7.26 13.61
CA HIS A 31 -8.00 -6.46 14.51
C HIS A 31 -9.10 -7.25 15.24
N HIS A 32 -9.09 -8.58 15.22
CA HIS A 32 -10.07 -9.37 15.97
C HIS A 32 -9.48 -10.68 16.50
N GLU A 33 -8.70 -10.59 17.57
CA GLU A 33 -8.52 -11.62 18.62
C GLU A 33 -8.22 -10.94 19.98
N LEU A 34 -8.52 -9.64 20.10
CA LEU A 34 -8.48 -8.89 21.36
C LEU A 34 -9.76 -8.06 21.37
N PHE A 35 -10.55 -8.18 22.43
CA PHE A 35 -11.90 -7.60 22.63
C PHE A 35 -13.07 -8.45 22.13
N SER A 36 -13.49 -9.40 22.97
CA SER A 36 -14.67 -9.20 23.83
C SER A 36 -14.88 -10.46 24.67
N LYS A 37 -14.22 -10.50 25.85
CA LYS A 37 -14.78 -11.23 26.99
C LYS A 37 -15.64 -10.23 27.78
N PRO A 38 -16.78 -10.65 28.35
CA PRO A 38 -17.60 -9.78 29.19
C PRO A 38 -16.72 -9.18 30.30
N PHE A 39 -16.90 -7.88 30.59
CA PHE A 39 -16.29 -7.23 31.74
C PHE A 39 -16.78 -7.92 33.01
N THR A 40 -16.03 -8.92 33.46
CA THR A 40 -15.99 -9.26 34.87
C THR A 40 -15.06 -8.24 35.50
N THR A 41 -15.62 -7.35 36.32
CA THR A 41 -14.90 -6.41 37.17
C THR A 41 -13.98 -7.21 38.08
N ARG A 42 -12.74 -7.40 37.62
CA ARG A 42 -11.68 -7.97 38.43
C ARG A 42 -11.33 -6.95 39.51
N PRO A 43 -11.27 -7.33 40.79
CA PRO A 43 -10.94 -6.39 41.86
C PRO A 43 -9.63 -5.67 41.54
N SER A 44 -9.62 -4.36 41.72
CA SER A 44 -8.49 -3.47 41.45
C SER A 44 -7.30 -3.86 42.33
N SER A 45 -6.26 -4.44 41.71
CA SER A 45 -4.99 -4.64 42.39
C SER A 45 -4.23 -3.30 42.47
N PRO A 46 -3.49 -2.99 43.54
CA PRO A 46 -2.72 -1.74 43.68
C PRO A 46 -1.78 -1.46 42.49
N ASN A 47 -1.22 -2.52 41.88
CA ASN A 47 -0.36 -2.42 40.70
C ASN A 47 -1.08 -1.95 39.43
N SER A 48 -2.38 -2.25 39.33
CA SER A 48 -3.24 -1.81 38.22
C SER A 48 -3.59 -0.32 38.36
N ASP A 49 -3.80 0.14 39.59
CA ASP A 49 -4.12 1.55 39.87
C ASP A 49 -2.90 2.45 39.65
N LEU A 50 -1.70 1.98 40.05
CA LEU A 50 -0.43 2.65 39.75
C LEU A 50 -0.23 2.78 38.23
N ALA A 51 -0.39 1.68 37.48
CA ALA A 51 -0.25 1.69 36.03
C ALA A 51 -1.27 2.60 35.34
N ALA A 52 -2.53 2.56 35.78
CA ALA A 52 -3.60 3.41 35.23
C ALA A 52 -3.34 4.89 35.49
N SER A 53 -2.89 5.24 36.70
CA SER A 53 -2.50 6.60 37.04
C SER A 53 -1.36 7.08 36.15
N PHE A 54 -0.27 6.31 36.04
CA PHE A 54 0.88 6.64 35.19
C PHE A 54 0.48 6.85 33.72
N PHE A 55 -0.30 5.93 33.15
CA PHE A 55 -0.72 6.04 31.76
C PHE A 55 -1.62 7.25 31.50
N LYS A 56 -2.47 7.61 32.46
CA LYS A 56 -3.31 8.80 32.37
C LYS A 56 -2.49 10.09 32.49
N THR A 57 -1.71 10.23 33.55
CA THR A 57 -1.05 11.50 33.90
C THR A 57 0.21 11.73 33.08
N SER A 58 1.12 10.75 33.07
CA SER A 58 2.44 10.83 32.45
C SER A 58 2.40 10.57 30.95
N CYS A 59 1.68 9.53 30.50
CA CYS A 59 1.58 9.21 29.07
C CYS A 59 0.48 9.99 28.33
N GLY A 60 -0.46 10.62 29.04
CA GLY A 60 -1.53 11.41 28.43
C GLY A 60 -2.68 10.61 27.81
N LEU A 61 -2.92 9.39 28.28
CA LEU A 61 -4.08 8.59 27.85
C LEU A 61 -5.38 9.10 28.50
N SER A 62 -6.50 8.96 27.78
CA SER A 62 -7.83 9.14 28.36
C SER A 62 -8.08 8.11 29.47
N PRO A 63 -8.97 8.37 30.45
CA PRO A 63 -9.21 7.43 31.54
C PRO A 63 -9.57 6.00 31.07
N PRO A 64 -10.45 5.80 30.07
CA PRO A 64 -10.74 4.45 29.56
C PRO A 64 -9.53 3.79 28.90
N ALA A 65 -8.73 4.55 28.12
CA ALA A 65 -7.55 4.02 27.45
C ALA A 65 -6.43 3.68 28.45
N ALA A 66 -6.29 4.46 29.52
CA ALA A 66 -5.33 4.23 30.59
C ALA A 66 -5.65 2.94 31.36
N LEU A 67 -6.92 2.71 31.71
CA LEU A 67 -7.37 1.46 32.34
C LEU A 67 -7.15 0.26 31.42
N ALA A 68 -7.47 0.38 30.13
CA ALA A 68 -7.23 -0.68 29.15
C ALA A 68 -5.73 -1.01 29.01
N ALA A 69 -4.86 0.01 28.99
CA ALA A 69 -3.41 -0.16 28.97
C ALA A 69 -2.88 -0.80 30.27
N ALA A 70 -3.36 -0.34 31.42
CA ALA A 70 -3.01 -0.87 32.74
C ALA A 70 -3.35 -2.35 32.88
N SER A 71 -4.49 -2.80 32.35
CA SER A 71 -4.89 -4.21 32.38
C SER A 71 -3.91 -5.16 31.67
N ARG A 72 -3.03 -4.63 30.81
CA ARG A 72 -2.06 -5.39 29.99
C ARG A 72 -0.64 -5.36 30.56
N ILE A 73 -0.43 -4.80 31.74
CA ILE A 73 0.88 -4.70 32.40
C ILE A 73 0.73 -4.91 33.91
N ASN A 74 1.71 -5.58 34.53
CA ASN A 74 1.84 -5.60 35.98
C ASN A 74 2.96 -4.64 36.39
N MET A 75 2.60 -3.44 36.81
CA MET A 75 3.56 -2.41 37.22
C MET A 75 3.73 -2.43 38.73
N LYS A 76 4.84 -2.99 39.21
CA LYS A 76 5.15 -3.01 40.65
C LYS A 76 5.67 -1.66 41.15
N THR A 77 6.40 -0.94 40.30
CA THR A 77 7.04 0.35 40.63
C THR A 77 7.04 1.24 39.39
N ALA A 78 6.98 2.57 39.57
CA ALA A 78 7.03 3.52 38.46
C ALA A 78 8.45 3.73 37.86
N SER A 79 9.51 3.32 38.56
CA SER A 79 10.91 3.61 38.16
C SER A 79 11.26 3.22 36.72
N ASN A 80 10.94 2.00 36.27
CA ASN A 80 11.18 1.59 34.88
C ASN A 80 10.34 2.42 33.90
N ALA A 81 9.09 2.71 34.25
CA ALA A 81 8.16 3.45 33.40
C ALA A 81 8.62 4.90 33.22
N GLU A 82 9.09 5.54 34.29
CA GLU A 82 9.71 6.87 34.29
C GLU A 82 11.03 6.90 33.50
N SER A 83 11.86 5.87 33.65
CA SER A 83 13.10 5.72 32.87
C SER A 83 12.79 5.61 31.37
N VAL A 84 11.80 4.79 30.99
CA VAL A 84 11.33 4.68 29.60
C VAL A 84 10.79 6.02 29.10
N LEU A 85 9.99 6.72 29.90
CA LEU A 85 9.44 8.03 29.54
C LEU A 85 10.56 9.05 29.27
N ARG A 86 11.55 9.13 30.17
CA ARG A 86 12.69 10.04 30.06
C ARG A 86 13.52 9.76 28.81
N ILE A 87 13.78 8.49 28.51
CA ILE A 87 14.47 8.11 27.27
C ILE A 87 13.64 8.49 26.05
N LEU A 88 12.35 8.17 25.99
CA LEU A 88 11.53 8.57 24.83
C LEU A 88 11.53 10.09 24.64
N GLN A 89 11.41 10.87 25.72
CA GLN A 89 11.47 12.33 25.65
C GLN A 89 12.83 12.84 25.17
N SER A 90 13.95 12.22 25.57
CA SER A 90 15.29 12.64 25.14
C SER A 90 15.54 12.42 23.64
N TYR A 91 14.79 11.52 22.99
CA TYR A 91 14.81 11.34 21.53
C TYR A 91 13.72 12.15 20.80
N GLY A 92 13.05 13.07 21.50
CA GLY A 92 12.07 14.00 20.93
C GLY A 92 10.66 13.42 20.75
N PHE A 93 10.31 12.32 21.43
CA PHE A 93 8.94 11.80 21.39
C PHE A 93 8.01 12.78 22.14
N ALA A 94 7.06 13.36 21.41
CA ALA A 94 6.04 14.22 22.01
C ALA A 94 5.05 13.40 22.87
N LYS A 95 4.26 14.09 23.71
CA LYS A 95 3.26 13.43 24.56
C LYS A 95 2.26 12.59 23.76
N SER A 96 1.87 13.05 22.56
CA SER A 96 1.01 12.31 21.62
C SER A 96 1.68 11.03 21.10
N ASN A 97 2.98 11.08 20.78
CA ASN A 97 3.76 9.90 20.39
C ASN A 97 3.79 8.84 21.50
N ILE A 98 4.01 9.29 22.73
CA ILE A 98 4.08 8.42 23.92
C ILE A 98 2.71 7.80 24.23
N ALA A 99 1.63 8.58 24.13
CA ALA A 99 0.26 8.09 24.27
C ALA A 99 -0.03 6.94 23.27
N LEU A 100 0.33 7.11 22.00
CA LEU A 100 0.15 6.06 20.98
C LEU A 100 0.91 4.77 21.33
N ILE A 101 2.14 4.91 21.83
CA ILE A 101 2.97 3.78 22.26
C ILE A 101 2.35 3.07 23.46
N ALA A 102 1.94 3.82 24.50
CA ALA A 102 1.32 3.29 25.70
C ALA A 102 0.02 2.54 25.41
N ALA A 103 -0.81 3.07 24.50
CA ALA A 103 -2.06 2.40 24.11
C ALA A 103 -1.81 1.07 23.38
N LYS A 104 -0.85 1.04 22.45
CA LYS A 104 -0.58 -0.15 21.62
C LYS A 104 0.26 -1.20 22.36
N LEU A 105 1.26 -0.79 23.12
CA LEU A 105 2.27 -1.66 23.71
C LEU A 105 2.66 -1.23 25.14
N PRO A 106 1.72 -1.27 26.11
CA PRO A 106 1.96 -0.78 27.48
C PRO A 106 3.11 -1.52 28.18
N ARG A 107 3.34 -2.79 27.86
CA ARG A 107 4.41 -3.61 28.45
C ARG A 107 5.82 -3.05 28.29
N ILE A 108 6.08 -2.13 27.35
CA ILE A 108 7.43 -1.54 27.22
C ILE A 108 7.82 -0.73 28.45
N PHE A 109 6.85 -0.20 29.20
CA PHE A 109 7.11 0.61 30.39
C PHE A 109 7.60 -0.22 31.58
N ASN A 110 7.63 -1.56 31.45
CA ASN A 110 8.32 -2.44 32.38
C ASN A 110 9.77 -2.75 31.98
N TYR A 111 10.25 -2.28 30.83
CA TYR A 111 11.59 -2.60 30.34
C TYR A 111 12.64 -1.75 31.04
N ARG A 112 13.84 -2.31 31.22
CA ARG A 112 15.04 -1.53 31.55
C ARG A 112 15.40 -0.69 30.34
N ALA A 113 15.09 0.60 30.39
CA ALA A 113 15.11 1.49 29.24
C ALA A 113 16.51 1.57 28.59
N GLU A 114 17.55 1.75 29.39
CA GLU A 114 18.95 1.80 28.96
C GLU A 114 19.41 0.52 28.24
N LYS A 115 18.95 -0.65 28.70
CA LYS A 115 19.39 -1.94 28.15
C LYS A 115 18.62 -2.34 26.90
N TYR A 116 17.32 -2.03 26.83
CA TYR A 116 16.44 -2.61 25.80
C TYR A 116 15.77 -1.61 24.87
N ILE A 117 15.62 -0.34 25.28
CA ILE A 117 14.96 0.69 24.46
C ILE A 117 16.01 1.56 23.78
N LYS A 118 16.93 2.14 24.56
CA LYS A 118 17.96 3.07 24.07
C LYS A 118 18.78 2.52 22.90
N PRO A 119 19.31 1.27 22.95
CA PRO A 119 20.15 0.76 21.86
C PRO A 119 19.39 0.62 20.53
N LYS A 120 18.07 0.44 20.60
CA LYS A 120 17.22 0.37 19.39
C LYS A 120 17.03 1.73 18.78
N LEU A 121 16.92 2.80 19.57
CA LEU A 121 16.82 4.17 19.05
C LEU A 121 18.20 4.63 18.54
N ASP A 122 19.26 4.33 19.27
CA ASP A 122 20.65 4.61 18.87
C ASP A 122 21.01 4.01 17.52
N LEU A 123 20.54 2.79 17.22
CA LEU A 123 20.74 2.18 15.90
C LEU A 123 20.27 3.10 14.76
N PHE A 124 19.09 3.70 14.87
CA PHE A 124 18.56 4.56 13.81
C PHE A 124 19.25 5.94 13.79
N VAL A 125 19.62 6.47 14.95
CA VAL A 125 20.42 7.70 15.04
C VAL A 125 21.78 7.50 14.38
N ALA A 126 22.48 6.40 14.71
CA ALA A 126 23.78 6.05 14.14
C ALA A 126 23.70 5.76 12.64
N ALA A 127 22.58 5.22 12.16
CA ALA A 127 22.31 5.06 10.72
C ALA A 127 21.96 6.40 10.01
N GLY A 128 21.90 7.52 10.74
CA GLY A 128 21.71 8.86 10.20
C GLY A 128 20.26 9.22 9.91
N PHE A 129 19.29 8.57 10.57
CA PHE A 129 17.88 8.96 10.49
C PHE A 129 17.57 10.13 11.42
N THR A 130 16.63 10.99 11.01
CA THR A 130 16.24 12.17 11.79
C THR A 130 15.37 11.79 12.99
N GLY A 131 15.38 12.62 14.03
CA GLY A 131 14.51 12.45 15.20
C GLY A 131 13.04 12.31 14.82
N ASN A 132 12.52 13.16 13.92
CA ASN A 132 11.14 13.10 13.45
C ASN A 132 10.79 11.77 12.77
N PHE A 133 11.71 11.21 11.98
CA PHE A 133 11.50 9.90 11.37
C PHE A 133 11.40 8.81 12.46
N ILE A 134 12.35 8.81 13.40
CA ILE A 134 12.43 7.82 14.48
C ILE A 134 11.15 7.87 15.34
N THR A 135 10.75 9.06 15.79
CA THR A 135 9.54 9.24 16.62
C THR A 135 8.29 8.80 15.87
N ASN A 136 8.18 9.12 14.58
CA ASN A 136 7.07 8.71 13.74
C ASN A 136 6.97 7.18 13.61
N ILE A 137 8.05 6.49 13.22
CA ILE A 137 8.00 5.04 12.95
C ILE A 137 7.77 4.21 14.23
N PHE A 138 8.40 4.58 15.35
CA PHE A 138 8.26 3.84 16.61
C PHE A 138 6.93 4.11 17.30
N SER A 139 6.31 5.28 17.09
CA SER A 139 4.92 5.52 17.53
C SER A 139 3.89 4.82 16.65
N LYS A 140 4.13 4.78 15.33
CA LYS A 140 3.26 4.08 14.39
C LYS A 140 3.28 2.58 14.66
N ASP A 141 4.47 2.02 14.90
CA ASP A 141 4.69 0.61 15.15
C ASP A 141 5.60 0.36 16.37
N PRO A 142 5.04 0.38 17.58
CA PRO A 142 5.82 0.14 18.81
C PRO A 142 6.39 -1.28 18.90
N SER A 143 5.95 -2.23 18.07
CA SER A 143 6.47 -3.60 18.09
C SER A 143 7.98 -3.66 17.77
N LEU A 144 8.52 -2.64 17.12
CA LEU A 144 9.96 -2.46 16.90
C LEU A 144 10.75 -2.51 18.21
N PHE A 145 10.21 -2.03 19.34
CA PHE A 145 10.85 -2.13 20.65
C PHE A 145 10.97 -3.56 21.19
N THR A 146 10.25 -4.52 20.60
CA THR A 146 10.24 -5.92 21.05
C THR A 146 11.15 -6.82 20.24
N HIS A 147 11.62 -6.38 19.08
CA HIS A 147 12.52 -7.16 18.24
C HIS A 147 13.94 -7.19 18.79
N SER A 148 14.66 -8.28 18.52
CA SER A 148 16.09 -8.37 18.82
C SER A 148 16.84 -7.30 18.02
N LEU A 149 17.71 -6.54 18.68
CA LEU A 149 18.57 -5.57 18.02
C LEU A 149 19.47 -6.27 17.00
N GLU A 150 20.29 -7.21 17.48
CA GLU A 150 21.34 -7.88 16.72
C GLU A 150 20.81 -8.89 15.70
N ARG A 151 19.79 -9.67 16.06
CA ARG A 151 19.27 -10.73 15.16
C ARG A 151 18.25 -10.22 14.15
N LYS A 152 17.73 -9.00 14.34
CA LYS A 152 16.57 -8.52 13.57
C LYS A 152 16.75 -7.10 13.07
N LEU A 153 16.74 -6.11 13.95
CA LEU A 153 16.69 -4.71 13.54
C LEU A 153 17.95 -4.30 12.78
N SER A 154 19.14 -4.53 13.36
CA SER A 154 20.42 -4.16 12.77
C SER A 154 20.66 -4.81 11.39
N PRO A 155 20.57 -6.14 11.23
CA PRO A 155 20.82 -6.77 9.93
C PRO A 155 19.77 -6.39 8.89
N ASN A 156 18.50 -6.24 9.28
CA ASN A 156 17.45 -5.83 8.33
C ASN A 156 17.63 -4.38 7.87
N LEU A 157 17.96 -3.48 8.79
CA LEU A 157 18.22 -2.07 8.46
C LEU A 157 19.42 -1.95 7.53
N LEU A 158 20.52 -2.62 7.87
CA LEU A 158 21.74 -2.63 7.04
C LEU A 158 21.44 -3.16 5.63
N LEU A 159 20.81 -4.33 5.53
CA LEU A 159 20.49 -4.94 4.24
C LEU A 159 19.57 -4.04 3.41
N LEU A 160 18.57 -3.42 4.02
CA LEU A 160 17.67 -2.49 3.34
C LEU A 160 18.43 -1.28 2.79
N MET A 161 19.28 -0.66 3.61
CA MET A 161 20.11 0.48 3.19
C MET A 161 21.07 0.10 2.07
N THR A 162 21.79 -1.02 2.20
CA THR A 162 22.72 -1.51 1.18
C THR A 162 22.00 -1.77 -0.14
N THR A 163 20.82 -2.39 -0.10
CA THR A 163 20.03 -2.66 -1.31
C THR A 163 19.55 -1.37 -1.99
N LEU A 164 19.34 -0.31 -1.21
CA LEU A 164 18.97 1.01 -1.70
C LEU A 164 20.18 1.90 -2.04
N GLY A 165 21.38 1.33 -2.11
CA GLY A 165 22.60 2.07 -2.46
C GLY A 165 23.00 3.13 -1.44
N GLY A 166 22.61 2.96 -0.17
CA GLY A 166 22.85 3.94 0.89
C GLY A 166 21.92 5.16 0.87
N ASP A 167 20.91 5.20 -0.01
CA ASP A 167 19.91 6.27 -0.04
C ASP A 167 19.01 6.20 1.20
N ARG A 168 19.37 7.00 2.21
CA ARG A 168 18.62 7.11 3.47
C ARG A 168 17.21 7.62 3.27
N LYS A 169 16.95 8.52 2.30
CA LYS A 169 15.60 9.02 2.02
C LYS A 169 14.73 7.92 1.42
N ALA A 170 15.28 7.11 0.52
CA ALA A 170 14.58 5.95 -0.01
C ALA A 170 14.33 4.90 1.08
N ALA A 171 15.30 4.64 1.96
CA ALA A 171 15.14 3.71 3.08
C ALA A 171 14.05 4.18 4.04
N ALA A 172 14.05 5.46 4.40
CA ALA A 172 13.03 6.07 5.23
C ALA A 172 11.63 5.89 4.62
N ALA A 173 11.46 6.28 3.35
CA ALA A 173 10.18 6.13 2.64
C ALA A 173 9.70 4.67 2.59
N SER A 174 10.62 3.72 2.39
CA SER A 174 10.32 2.28 2.40
C SER A 174 9.83 1.79 3.77
N ILE A 175 10.48 2.23 4.85
CA ILE A 175 10.12 1.84 6.22
C ILE A 175 8.80 2.49 6.64
N GLU A 176 8.60 3.77 6.34
CA GLU A 176 7.35 4.49 6.69
C GLU A 176 6.11 3.85 6.04
N GLY A 177 6.24 3.42 4.79
CA GLY A 177 5.19 2.72 4.06
C GLY A 177 5.01 1.26 4.53
N SER A 178 5.99 0.67 5.21
CA SER A 178 6.01 -0.77 5.53
C SER A 178 6.90 -1.11 6.72
N THR A 179 6.57 -0.60 7.92
CA THR A 179 7.39 -0.79 9.15
C THR A 179 7.67 -2.27 9.45
N TRP A 180 6.70 -3.14 9.13
CA TRP A 180 6.79 -4.58 9.22
C TRP A 180 7.99 -5.20 8.47
N ILE A 181 8.60 -4.50 7.51
CA ILE A 181 9.78 -4.99 6.79
C ILE A 181 10.94 -5.27 7.75
N LEU A 182 11.08 -4.47 8.81
CA LEU A 182 12.12 -4.63 9.82
C LEU A 182 11.83 -5.80 10.78
N SER A 183 10.61 -6.31 10.77
CA SER A 183 10.16 -7.47 11.55
C SER A 183 10.32 -8.80 10.81
N LEU A 184 10.74 -8.78 9.53
CA LEU A 184 10.91 -9.99 8.71
C LEU A 184 12.33 -10.54 8.76
N ASP A 185 12.55 -11.71 8.18
CA ASP A 185 13.89 -12.23 7.93
C ASP A 185 14.31 -11.82 6.52
N LEU A 186 14.86 -10.61 6.38
CA LEU A 186 15.19 -10.07 5.06
C LEU A 186 16.32 -10.85 4.40
N LYS A 187 17.28 -11.38 5.17
CA LYS A 187 18.36 -12.20 4.63
C LYS A 187 17.81 -13.41 3.87
N ASN A 188 16.88 -14.15 4.47
CA ASN A 188 16.34 -15.38 3.88
C ASN A 188 15.13 -15.17 2.95
N ARG A 189 14.57 -13.96 2.89
CA ARG A 189 13.46 -13.62 1.98
C ARG A 189 13.91 -12.75 0.82
N MET A 190 14.54 -11.62 1.13
CA MET A 190 14.84 -10.55 0.18
C MET A 190 16.01 -10.92 -0.74
N LEU A 191 17.11 -11.46 -0.20
CA LEU A 191 18.29 -11.79 -1.01
C LEU A 191 18.02 -12.85 -2.09
N PRO A 192 17.36 -13.99 -1.80
CA PRO A 192 17.03 -14.97 -2.85
C PRO A 192 16.10 -14.40 -3.92
N ASN A 193 15.18 -13.52 -3.53
CA ASN A 193 14.25 -12.88 -4.47
C ASN A 193 14.96 -11.87 -5.37
N ILE A 194 15.87 -11.07 -4.81
CA ILE A 194 16.76 -10.18 -5.58
C ILE A 194 17.57 -10.99 -6.60
N GLU A 195 18.14 -12.11 -6.17
CA GLU A 195 18.94 -12.97 -7.04
C GLU A 195 18.10 -13.60 -8.15
N THR A 196 16.88 -14.04 -7.82
CA THR A 196 15.91 -14.53 -8.80
C THR A 196 15.59 -13.46 -9.86
N LEU A 197 15.42 -12.20 -9.45
CA LEU A 197 15.19 -11.10 -10.40
C LEU A 197 16.39 -10.87 -11.32
N ARG A 198 17.61 -10.86 -10.76
CA ARG A 198 18.86 -10.68 -11.53
C ARG A 198 19.05 -11.81 -12.54
N HIS A 199 18.90 -13.06 -12.09
CA HIS A 199 18.99 -14.24 -12.94
C HIS A 199 18.01 -14.19 -14.12
N HIS A 200 16.85 -13.57 -13.94
CA HIS A 200 15.86 -13.41 -15.00
C HIS A 200 15.99 -12.12 -15.82
N GLY A 201 17.07 -11.33 -15.64
CA GLY A 201 17.38 -10.18 -16.48
C GLY A 201 16.75 -8.86 -16.03
N VAL A 202 16.26 -8.77 -14.78
CA VAL A 202 15.84 -7.47 -14.22
C VAL A 202 17.07 -6.60 -13.98
N ALA A 203 17.07 -5.40 -14.56
CA ALA A 203 18.15 -4.44 -14.40
C ALA A 203 18.42 -4.11 -12.93
N GLY A 204 19.69 -4.03 -12.53
CA GLY A 204 20.07 -3.71 -11.15
C GLY A 204 19.45 -2.40 -10.64
N ALA A 205 19.38 -1.38 -11.49
CA ALA A 205 18.77 -0.08 -11.18
C ALA A 205 17.24 -0.14 -10.93
N SER A 206 16.59 -1.24 -11.30
CA SER A 206 15.16 -1.48 -11.05
C SER A 206 14.89 -2.07 -9.66
N ILE A 207 15.88 -2.70 -9.04
CA ILE A 207 15.73 -3.37 -7.74
C ILE A 207 15.47 -2.35 -6.62
N PRO A 208 16.26 -1.26 -6.46
CA PRO A 208 15.96 -0.22 -5.46
C PRO A 208 14.57 0.39 -5.63
N LYS A 209 14.11 0.57 -6.89
CA LYS A 209 12.76 1.07 -7.19
C LYS A 209 11.69 0.12 -6.66
N LEU A 210 11.89 -1.19 -6.85
CA LEU A 210 10.97 -2.21 -6.35
C LEU A 210 10.96 -2.27 -4.82
N VAL A 211 12.12 -2.15 -4.17
CA VAL A 211 12.20 -2.08 -2.70
C VAL A 211 11.37 -0.92 -2.16
N LYS A 212 11.57 0.28 -2.72
CA LYS A 212 10.85 1.48 -2.30
C LYS A 212 9.34 1.38 -2.53
N TRP A 213 8.93 0.84 -3.67
CA TRP A 213 7.54 0.92 -4.14
C TRP A 213 6.68 -0.32 -3.81
N CYS A 214 7.31 -1.48 -3.68
CA CYS A 214 6.63 -2.73 -3.30
C CYS A 214 7.56 -3.65 -2.49
N PRO A 215 7.90 -3.27 -1.25
CA PRO A 215 8.74 -4.11 -0.40
C PRO A 215 8.13 -5.52 -0.17
N ARG A 216 6.80 -5.64 -0.25
CA ARG A 216 6.07 -6.91 -0.15
C ARG A 216 6.42 -7.90 -1.26
N ALA A 217 6.71 -7.44 -2.47
CA ALA A 217 7.11 -8.32 -3.56
C ALA A 217 8.42 -9.03 -3.24
N LEU A 218 9.41 -8.29 -2.76
CA LEU A 218 10.73 -8.84 -2.45
C LEU A 218 10.79 -9.63 -1.15
N THR A 219 9.78 -9.54 -0.29
CA THR A 219 9.75 -10.24 1.00
C THR A 219 8.86 -11.49 1.02
N GLN A 220 8.34 -11.89 -0.15
CA GLN A 220 7.65 -13.17 -0.29
C GLN A 220 8.58 -14.37 -0.02
N GLN A 221 7.97 -15.50 0.30
CA GLN A 221 8.68 -16.79 0.34
C GLN A 221 9.40 -17.04 -1.00
N PRO A 222 10.68 -17.43 -1.01
CA PRO A 222 11.47 -17.58 -2.24
C PRO A 222 10.81 -18.46 -3.31
N ASP A 223 10.27 -19.61 -2.93
CA ASP A 223 9.61 -20.52 -3.88
C ASP A 223 8.37 -19.90 -4.52
N ARG A 224 7.59 -19.15 -3.73
CA ARG A 224 6.40 -18.45 -4.24
C ARG A 224 6.80 -17.32 -5.17
N PHE A 225 7.86 -16.59 -4.83
CA PHE A 225 8.38 -15.51 -5.64
C PHE A 225 8.89 -16.02 -6.99
N ARG A 226 9.71 -17.08 -6.99
CA ARG A 226 10.19 -17.74 -8.20
C ARG A 226 9.03 -18.17 -9.10
N LYS A 227 8.01 -18.84 -8.55
CA LYS A 227 6.80 -19.21 -9.30
C LYS A 227 6.11 -18.01 -9.94
N SER A 228 6.06 -16.88 -9.25
CA SER A 228 5.45 -15.64 -9.77
C SER A 228 6.26 -15.04 -10.91
N VAL A 229 7.60 -15.05 -10.81
CA VAL A 229 8.50 -14.59 -11.87
C VAL A 229 8.41 -15.50 -13.09
N THR A 230 8.48 -16.81 -12.91
CA THR A 230 8.30 -17.81 -13.99
C THR A 230 6.96 -17.60 -14.68
N PHE A 231 5.88 -17.54 -13.90
CA PHE A 231 4.53 -17.31 -14.43
C PHE A 231 4.44 -16.04 -15.30
N MET A 232 5.02 -14.91 -14.88
CA MET A 232 5.03 -13.71 -15.72
C MET A 232 5.86 -13.87 -17.00
N LYS A 233 6.99 -14.59 -16.93
CA LYS A 233 7.79 -14.89 -18.13
C LYS A 233 7.01 -15.74 -19.12
N ASP A 234 6.27 -16.72 -18.63
CA ASP A 234 5.45 -17.61 -19.47
C ASP A 234 4.24 -16.89 -20.08
N MET A 235 3.75 -15.82 -19.44
CA MET A 235 2.83 -14.84 -20.05
C MET A 235 3.51 -13.92 -21.09
N GLY A 236 4.82 -14.04 -21.27
CA GLY A 236 5.62 -13.26 -22.21
C GLY A 236 5.99 -11.87 -21.71
N PHE A 237 5.97 -11.59 -20.40
CA PHE A 237 6.57 -10.36 -19.90
C PHE A 237 8.08 -10.38 -20.10
N ASP A 238 8.62 -9.22 -20.47
CA ASP A 238 10.05 -8.98 -20.57
C ASP A 238 10.57 -8.42 -19.22
N PRO A 239 11.39 -9.17 -18.46
CA PRO A 239 11.87 -8.74 -17.15
C PRO A 239 12.73 -7.46 -17.17
N SER A 240 13.29 -7.09 -18.32
CA SER A 240 14.07 -5.85 -18.46
C SER A 240 13.19 -4.60 -18.41
N LYS A 241 11.88 -4.72 -18.68
CA LYS A 241 10.95 -3.58 -18.79
C LYS A 241 10.26 -3.28 -17.47
N THR A 242 10.03 -1.99 -17.19
CA THR A 242 9.28 -1.53 -16.00
C THR A 242 7.90 -2.17 -15.85
N VAL A 243 7.24 -2.51 -16.97
CA VAL A 243 5.91 -3.14 -16.94
C VAL A 243 5.94 -4.52 -16.25
N PHE A 244 7.07 -5.23 -16.27
CA PHE A 244 7.25 -6.47 -15.51
C PHE A 244 7.15 -6.23 -14.00
N LEU A 245 7.76 -5.16 -13.48
CA LEU A 245 7.66 -4.80 -12.06
C LEU A 245 6.21 -4.43 -11.69
N ASN A 246 5.50 -3.75 -12.60
CA ASN A 246 4.08 -3.46 -12.44
C ASN A 246 3.25 -4.75 -12.35
N GLY A 247 3.53 -5.72 -13.22
CA GLY A 247 2.90 -7.04 -13.21
C GLY A 247 3.15 -7.75 -11.88
N LEU A 248 4.41 -7.74 -11.42
CA LEU A 248 4.81 -8.39 -10.17
C LEU A 248 4.06 -7.80 -8.97
N LYS A 249 3.98 -6.46 -8.86
CA LYS A 249 3.22 -5.83 -7.77
C LYS A 249 1.76 -6.27 -7.78
N VAL A 250 1.13 -6.30 -8.95
CA VAL A 250 -0.28 -6.69 -9.06
C VAL A 250 -0.47 -8.15 -8.65
N LEU A 251 0.38 -9.07 -9.11
CA LEU A 251 0.32 -10.48 -8.72
C LEU A 251 0.56 -10.71 -7.23
N VAL A 252 1.49 -9.96 -6.63
CA VAL A 252 1.77 -10.06 -5.19
C VAL A 252 0.64 -9.44 -4.35
N GLY A 253 0.01 -8.38 -4.87
CA GLY A 253 -1.07 -7.66 -4.20
C GLY A 253 -2.43 -8.36 -4.29
N LEU A 254 -2.65 -9.19 -5.31
CA LEU A 254 -3.92 -9.89 -5.53
C LEU A 254 -3.87 -11.33 -5.00
N ALA A 255 -4.84 -11.67 -4.15
CA ALA A 255 -5.08 -13.06 -3.80
C ALA A 255 -5.57 -13.84 -5.04
N PRO A 256 -5.24 -15.14 -5.20
CA PRO A 256 -5.66 -15.93 -6.36
C PRO A 256 -7.17 -15.92 -6.64
N PRO A 257 -8.07 -15.98 -5.63
CA PRO A 257 -9.50 -15.86 -5.87
C PRO A 257 -9.92 -14.48 -6.41
N SER A 258 -9.21 -13.42 -6.02
CA SER A 258 -9.47 -12.08 -6.57
C SER A 258 -9.02 -11.97 -8.01
N TRP A 259 -7.90 -12.60 -8.37
CA TRP A 259 -7.48 -12.70 -9.76
C TRP A 259 -8.53 -13.39 -10.64
N GLU A 260 -9.02 -14.55 -10.21
CA GLU A 260 -10.03 -15.30 -10.95
C GLU A 260 -11.35 -14.53 -11.10
N ARG A 261 -11.83 -13.88 -10.02
CA ARG A 261 -13.02 -13.00 -10.10
C ARG A 261 -12.83 -11.86 -11.09
N LYS A 262 -11.61 -11.30 -11.22
CA LYS A 262 -11.31 -10.27 -12.22
C LYS A 262 -11.34 -10.81 -13.64
N LEU A 263 -10.84 -12.02 -13.89
CA LEU A 263 -10.94 -12.65 -15.20
C LEU A 263 -12.40 -12.88 -15.60
N GLN A 264 -13.20 -13.41 -14.69
CA GLN A 264 -14.63 -13.63 -14.90
C GLN A 264 -15.38 -12.32 -15.13
N LEU A 265 -15.02 -11.27 -14.39
CA LEU A 265 -15.57 -9.93 -14.59
C LEU A 265 -15.29 -9.42 -16.01
N TYR A 266 -14.03 -9.42 -16.45
CA TYR A 266 -13.69 -8.95 -17.79
C TYR A 266 -14.38 -9.77 -18.88
N ARG A 267 -14.49 -11.09 -18.67
CA ARG A 267 -15.26 -11.97 -19.55
C ARG A 267 -16.73 -11.59 -19.64
N SER A 268 -17.38 -11.32 -18.50
CA SER A 268 -18.77 -10.85 -18.46
C SER A 268 -18.97 -9.48 -19.12
N LEU A 269 -17.90 -8.69 -19.25
CA LEU A 269 -17.90 -7.38 -19.88
C LEU A 269 -17.43 -7.42 -21.34
N GLY A 270 -17.31 -8.62 -21.92
CA GLY A 270 -17.05 -8.81 -23.35
C GLY A 270 -15.58 -8.95 -23.74
N TRP A 271 -14.65 -9.09 -22.79
CA TRP A 271 -13.26 -9.45 -23.12
C TRP A 271 -13.08 -10.95 -23.20
N SER A 272 -12.39 -11.43 -24.24
CA SER A 272 -11.81 -12.76 -24.26
C SER A 272 -10.70 -12.92 -23.21
N GLN A 273 -10.32 -14.17 -22.94
CA GLN A 273 -9.20 -14.43 -22.03
C GLN A 273 -7.90 -13.87 -22.63
N GLU A 274 -7.71 -14.02 -23.93
CA GLU A 274 -6.55 -13.55 -24.69
C GLU A 274 -6.43 -12.02 -24.64
N GLU A 275 -7.54 -11.31 -24.85
CA GLU A 275 -7.60 -9.84 -24.71
C GLU A 275 -7.29 -9.41 -23.28
N THR A 276 -7.83 -10.09 -22.27
CA THR A 276 -7.56 -9.78 -20.86
C THR A 276 -6.08 -9.96 -20.53
N MET A 277 -5.44 -11.02 -21.02
CA MET A 277 -4.01 -11.26 -20.82
C MET A 277 -3.15 -10.23 -21.57
N SER A 278 -3.53 -9.90 -22.80
CA SER A 278 -2.87 -8.85 -23.60
C SER A 278 -2.97 -7.47 -22.93
N ALA A 279 -4.15 -7.14 -22.41
CA ALA A 279 -4.41 -5.93 -21.64
C ALA A 279 -3.55 -5.87 -20.37
N PHE A 280 -3.50 -6.96 -19.60
CA PHE A 280 -2.66 -7.06 -18.41
C PHE A 280 -1.18 -6.89 -18.74
N LYS A 281 -0.67 -7.51 -19.81
CA LYS A 281 0.72 -7.38 -20.25
C LYS A 281 1.09 -5.94 -20.65
N LYS A 282 0.16 -5.21 -21.27
CA LYS A 282 0.35 -3.81 -21.66
C LYS A 282 0.25 -2.85 -20.48
N ASN A 283 -0.69 -3.10 -19.55
CA ASN A 283 -0.89 -2.26 -18.38
C ASN A 283 -1.48 -3.07 -17.21
N PRO A 284 -0.64 -3.64 -16.32
CA PRO A 284 -1.08 -4.51 -15.23
C PRO A 284 -2.09 -3.87 -14.28
N TRP A 285 -2.08 -2.54 -14.18
CA TRP A 285 -2.99 -1.75 -13.37
C TRP A 285 -4.47 -1.98 -13.68
N CYS A 286 -4.82 -2.49 -14.87
CA CYS A 286 -6.22 -2.86 -15.16
C CYS A 286 -6.76 -3.87 -14.13
N MET A 287 -5.93 -4.80 -13.66
CA MET A 287 -6.33 -5.85 -12.71
C MET A 287 -6.39 -5.40 -11.24
N ILE A 288 -5.78 -4.25 -10.86
CA ILE A 288 -5.78 -3.79 -9.46
C ILE A 288 -7.07 -3.04 -9.07
N ASN A 289 -7.74 -2.42 -10.05
CA ASN A 289 -8.90 -1.58 -9.80
C ASN A 289 -10.05 -2.35 -9.14
N SER A 290 -10.93 -1.69 -8.41
CA SER A 290 -12.14 -2.33 -7.87
C SER A 290 -13.06 -2.84 -9.00
N GLU A 291 -13.87 -3.85 -8.72
CA GLU A 291 -14.80 -4.40 -9.73
C GLU A 291 -15.81 -3.35 -10.17
N GLU A 292 -16.30 -2.56 -9.23
CA GLU A 292 -17.18 -1.42 -9.48
C GLU A 292 -16.55 -0.41 -10.43
N LYS A 293 -15.30 0.01 -10.19
CA LYS A 293 -14.60 0.97 -11.07
C LYS A 293 -14.47 0.42 -12.49
N ILE A 294 -14.14 -0.86 -12.64
CA ILE A 294 -14.03 -1.52 -13.95
C ILE A 294 -15.38 -1.47 -14.67
N ARG A 295 -16.48 -1.85 -14.00
CA ARG A 295 -17.83 -1.83 -14.58
C ARG A 295 -18.24 -0.42 -15.02
N LYS A 296 -18.10 0.57 -14.14
CA LYS A 296 -18.46 1.96 -14.44
C LYS A 296 -17.63 2.53 -15.60
N THR A 297 -16.35 2.20 -15.66
CA THR A 297 -15.48 2.66 -16.75
C THR A 297 -15.87 2.01 -18.08
N MET A 298 -16.14 0.70 -18.10
CA MET A 298 -16.63 0.00 -19.31
C MET A 298 -17.95 0.60 -19.80
N ALA A 299 -18.93 0.76 -18.89
CA ALA A 299 -20.23 1.34 -19.20
C ALA A 299 -20.09 2.76 -19.77
N PHE A 300 -19.26 3.60 -19.15
CA PHE A 300 -19.03 4.96 -19.62
C PHE A 300 -18.58 5.01 -21.08
N PHE A 301 -17.55 4.25 -21.46
CA PHE A 301 -17.04 4.24 -22.84
C PHE A 301 -18.04 3.60 -23.82
N GLY A 302 -18.75 2.55 -23.41
CA GLY A 302 -19.77 1.91 -24.24
C GLY A 302 -20.97 2.82 -24.50
N GLU A 303 -21.48 3.49 -23.47
CA GLU A 303 -22.68 4.33 -23.57
C GLU A 303 -22.41 5.64 -24.30
N ASN A 304 -21.32 6.33 -23.94
CA ASN A 304 -21.04 7.69 -24.40
C ASN A 304 -20.29 7.74 -25.73
N LEU A 305 -19.36 6.80 -25.94
CA LEU A 305 -18.48 6.79 -27.10
C LEU A 305 -18.77 5.64 -28.07
N LYS A 306 -19.70 4.74 -27.72
CA LYS A 306 -20.06 3.54 -28.50
C LYS A 306 -18.84 2.69 -28.84
N TRP A 307 -17.90 2.58 -27.89
CA TRP A 307 -16.70 1.77 -28.07
C TRP A 307 -16.95 0.33 -27.67
N GLU A 308 -16.60 -0.57 -28.59
CA GLU A 308 -16.61 -2.01 -28.33
C GLU A 308 -15.63 -2.41 -27.21
N PRO A 309 -15.95 -3.44 -26.41
CA PRO A 309 -15.05 -3.96 -25.37
C PRO A 309 -13.63 -4.26 -25.87
N SER A 310 -13.51 -4.85 -27.06
CA SER A 310 -12.22 -5.20 -27.69
C SER A 310 -11.33 -3.97 -27.93
N ARG A 311 -11.92 -2.83 -28.30
CA ARG A 311 -11.20 -1.55 -28.44
C ARG A 311 -10.62 -1.09 -27.11
N LEU A 312 -11.34 -1.29 -26.00
CA LEU A 312 -10.86 -0.96 -24.66
C LEU A 312 -9.74 -1.91 -24.20
N ALA A 313 -9.79 -3.18 -24.58
CA ALA A 313 -8.73 -4.15 -24.30
C ALA A 313 -7.39 -3.77 -24.95
N LEU A 314 -7.43 -3.11 -26.11
CA LEU A 314 -6.23 -2.58 -26.77
C LEU A 314 -5.63 -1.37 -26.03
N GLN A 315 -6.39 -0.72 -25.14
CA GLN A 315 -6.01 0.51 -24.44
C GLN A 315 -6.20 0.41 -22.91
N PRO A 316 -5.59 -0.57 -22.23
CA PRO A 316 -5.84 -0.86 -20.81
C PRO A 316 -5.38 0.24 -19.85
N ILE A 317 -4.61 1.23 -20.32
CA ILE A 317 -4.26 2.43 -19.56
C ILE A 317 -5.47 3.30 -19.22
N LEU A 318 -6.57 3.20 -19.98
CA LEU A 318 -7.78 3.98 -19.70
C LEU A 318 -8.34 3.67 -18.30
N PHE A 319 -8.18 2.44 -17.84
CA PHE A 319 -8.57 2.01 -16.49
C PHE A 319 -7.66 2.55 -15.38
N SER A 320 -6.49 3.10 -15.71
CA SER A 320 -5.60 3.75 -14.75
C SER A 320 -6.04 5.16 -14.40
N PHE A 321 -6.86 5.81 -15.23
CA PHE A 321 -7.39 7.14 -14.94
C PHE A 321 -8.54 7.09 -13.93
N SER A 322 -8.75 8.19 -13.20
CA SER A 322 -9.96 8.37 -12.39
C SER A 322 -11.14 8.63 -13.31
N LEU A 323 -12.25 7.93 -13.09
CA LEU A 323 -13.45 8.13 -13.88
C LEU A 323 -14.01 9.54 -13.61
N GLU A 324 -14.12 9.90 -12.34
CA GLU A 324 -14.77 11.10 -11.85
C GLU A 324 -13.89 12.35 -12.01
N LYS A 325 -12.59 12.25 -11.68
CA LYS A 325 -11.69 13.40 -11.68
C LYS A 325 -11.06 13.69 -13.04
N ARG A 326 -11.17 12.76 -14.00
CA ARG A 326 -10.45 12.87 -15.27
C ARG A 326 -11.27 12.47 -16.47
N ILE A 327 -11.79 11.25 -16.51
CA ILE A 327 -12.50 10.78 -17.71
C ILE A 327 -13.76 11.62 -17.95
N VAL A 328 -14.60 11.79 -16.95
CA VAL A 328 -15.86 12.52 -17.08
C VAL A 328 -15.67 14.02 -17.39
N PRO A 329 -14.80 14.78 -16.68
CA PRO A 329 -14.58 16.21 -16.98
C PRO A 329 -13.96 16.42 -18.37
N MET A 330 -12.96 15.62 -18.73
CA MET A 330 -12.30 15.76 -20.03
C MET A 330 -13.22 15.32 -21.17
N TYR A 331 -14.12 14.35 -20.94
CA TYR A 331 -15.12 13.95 -21.92
C TYR A 331 -16.14 15.07 -22.16
N ALA A 332 -16.56 15.80 -21.12
CA ALA A 332 -17.49 16.91 -21.28
C ALA A 332 -16.94 17.98 -22.24
N VAL A 333 -15.69 18.40 -22.02
CA VAL A 333 -14.96 19.31 -22.91
C VAL A 333 -14.80 18.71 -24.31
N PHE A 334 -14.36 17.46 -24.41
CA PHE A 334 -14.20 16.76 -25.69
C PHE A 334 -15.51 16.72 -26.49
N ASN A 335 -16.63 16.42 -25.85
CA ASN A 335 -17.95 16.34 -26.48
C ASN A 335 -18.43 17.71 -26.99
N ILE A 336 -18.27 18.76 -26.19
CA ILE A 336 -18.62 20.14 -26.60
C ILE A 336 -17.80 20.56 -27.82
N LEU A 337 -16.48 20.42 -27.76
CA LEU A 337 -15.59 20.80 -28.86
C LEU A 337 -15.82 19.94 -30.11
N SER A 338 -16.13 18.65 -29.96
CA SER A 338 -16.46 17.76 -31.08
C SER A 338 -17.72 18.23 -31.81
N LYS A 339 -18.79 18.53 -31.07
CA LYS A 339 -20.06 19.00 -31.64
C LYS A 339 -19.94 20.34 -32.36
N ARG A 340 -19.03 21.20 -31.90
CA ARG A 340 -18.75 22.51 -32.52
C ARG A 340 -17.71 22.45 -33.64
N GLY A 341 -17.17 21.27 -33.97
CA GLY A 341 -16.15 21.12 -35.01
C GLY A 341 -14.79 21.75 -34.67
N LEU A 342 -14.54 22.08 -33.40
CA LEU A 342 -13.37 22.81 -32.94
C LEU A 342 -12.16 21.92 -32.61
N LEU A 343 -12.37 20.59 -32.60
CA LEU A 343 -11.27 19.64 -32.52
C LEU A 343 -10.58 19.51 -33.87
N GLY A 344 -9.27 19.74 -33.91
CA GLY A 344 -8.45 19.48 -35.09
C GLY A 344 -8.67 18.05 -35.62
N ARG A 345 -8.67 17.89 -36.95
CA ARG A 345 -8.91 16.60 -37.59
C ARG A 345 -8.02 15.52 -36.96
N LYS A 346 -8.63 14.42 -36.49
CA LYS A 346 -8.01 13.16 -36.00
C LYS A 346 -7.61 13.06 -34.51
N ILE A 347 -7.99 13.97 -33.61
CA ILE A 347 -7.66 13.79 -32.17
C ILE A 347 -8.62 12.79 -31.51
N SER A 348 -8.09 11.67 -31.04
CA SER A 348 -8.87 10.69 -30.27
C SER A 348 -9.02 11.11 -28.80
N PHE A 349 -10.16 10.76 -28.19
CA PHE A 349 -10.38 11.01 -26.75
C PHE A 349 -9.32 10.31 -25.87
N SER A 350 -8.86 9.12 -26.25
CA SER A 350 -7.78 8.41 -25.57
C SER A 350 -6.47 9.20 -25.55
N THR A 351 -6.20 9.99 -26.59
CA THR A 351 -5.02 10.87 -26.65
C THR A 351 -5.15 12.01 -25.66
N LEU A 352 -6.34 12.62 -25.55
CA LEU A 352 -6.61 13.69 -24.59
C LEU A 352 -6.42 13.18 -23.15
N LEU A 353 -6.96 12.00 -22.82
CA LEU A 353 -6.83 11.42 -21.48
C LEU A 353 -5.38 11.18 -21.04
N ARG A 354 -4.41 11.12 -21.96
CA ARG A 354 -2.98 10.96 -21.64
C ARG A 354 -2.26 12.29 -21.39
N MET A 355 -2.85 13.43 -21.71
CA MET A 355 -2.23 14.75 -21.52
C MET A 355 -2.25 15.18 -20.06
N SER A 356 -1.17 15.79 -19.56
CA SER A 356 -1.22 16.43 -18.23
C SER A 356 -2.38 17.42 -18.14
N GLU A 357 -2.93 17.61 -16.93
CA GLU A 357 -4.04 18.52 -16.68
C GLU A 357 -3.78 19.95 -17.20
N SER A 358 -2.60 20.49 -16.92
CA SER A 358 -2.18 21.83 -17.38
C SER A 358 -2.21 21.95 -18.91
N ASN A 359 -1.60 20.99 -19.62
CA ASN A 359 -1.61 20.98 -21.09
C ASN A 359 -3.01 20.82 -21.67
N PHE A 360 -3.86 19.99 -21.06
CA PHE A 360 -5.24 19.84 -21.50
C PHE A 360 -6.01 21.15 -21.33
N SER A 361 -5.94 21.76 -20.14
CA SER A 361 -6.61 23.03 -19.84
C SER A 361 -6.17 24.12 -20.80
N LYS A 362 -4.86 24.32 -20.99
CA LYS A 362 -4.33 25.34 -21.91
C LYS A 362 -4.82 25.14 -23.34
N LYS A 363 -4.74 23.91 -23.86
CA LYS A 363 -5.01 23.63 -25.29
C LYS A 363 -6.50 23.51 -25.63
N TYR A 364 -7.34 23.07 -24.71
CA TYR A 364 -8.74 22.70 -25.00
C TYR A 364 -9.78 23.40 -24.11
N VAL A 365 -9.37 24.04 -23.01
CA VAL A 365 -10.29 24.80 -22.16
C VAL A 365 -10.05 26.29 -22.36
N CYS A 366 -8.89 26.80 -21.92
CA CYS A 366 -8.56 28.23 -21.99
C CYS A 366 -8.48 28.76 -23.43
N LYS A 367 -7.96 27.96 -24.37
CA LYS A 367 -7.87 28.37 -25.78
C LYS A 367 -9.25 28.72 -26.38
N TYR A 368 -10.31 28.08 -25.90
CA TYR A 368 -11.66 28.21 -26.44
C TYR A 368 -12.62 28.86 -25.43
N SER A 369 -12.14 29.38 -24.29
CA SER A 369 -13.02 29.92 -23.25
C SER A 369 -13.81 31.13 -23.73
N ASP A 370 -13.21 31.96 -24.58
CA ASP A 370 -13.83 33.18 -25.07
C ASP A 370 -14.90 32.88 -26.12
N THR A 371 -14.70 31.80 -26.90
CA THR A 371 -15.64 31.35 -27.95
C THR A 371 -16.65 30.33 -27.46
N VAL A 372 -16.36 29.62 -26.36
CA VAL A 372 -17.20 28.58 -25.75
C VAL A 372 -17.11 28.69 -24.21
N PRO A 373 -17.81 29.67 -23.61
CA PRO A 373 -17.71 29.94 -22.16
C PRO A 373 -18.11 28.75 -21.28
N GLU A 374 -19.06 27.93 -21.73
CA GLU A 374 -19.53 26.69 -21.06
C GLU A 374 -18.43 25.64 -20.81
N LEU A 375 -17.27 25.74 -21.46
CA LEU A 375 -16.14 24.83 -21.23
C LEU A 375 -15.57 24.97 -19.81
N LEU A 376 -15.54 26.18 -19.27
CA LEU A 376 -15.01 26.43 -17.93
C LEU A 376 -15.89 25.77 -16.88
N ASP A 377 -17.20 25.90 -17.02
CA ASP A 377 -18.17 25.29 -16.10
C ASP A 377 -18.19 23.76 -16.25
N ALA A 378 -18.21 23.25 -17.49
CA ALA A 378 -18.18 21.82 -17.75
C ALA A 378 -16.92 21.12 -17.19
N TYR A 379 -15.80 21.83 -17.16
CA TYR A 379 -14.54 21.33 -16.60
C TYR A 379 -14.49 21.48 -15.07
N LYS A 380 -14.84 22.66 -14.52
CA LYS A 380 -14.76 22.96 -13.07
C LYS A 380 -15.85 22.31 -12.23
N VAL A 381 -17.13 22.38 -12.65
CA VAL A 381 -18.27 21.81 -11.88
C VAL A 381 -18.04 20.31 -11.63
N LYS A 382 -17.44 19.61 -12.59
CA LYS A 382 -17.16 18.18 -12.47
C LYS A 382 -15.88 17.83 -11.69
N LEU A 383 -14.96 18.78 -11.54
CA LEU A 383 -13.83 18.68 -10.61
C LEU A 383 -14.30 18.81 -9.16
N ASP A 384 -15.20 19.77 -8.89
CA ASP A 384 -15.71 20.05 -7.54
C ASP A 384 -16.64 18.94 -7.02
N MET A 385 -17.50 18.37 -7.89
CA MET A 385 -18.29 17.17 -7.55
C MET A 385 -17.42 15.95 -7.20
N ALA A 386 -16.19 15.89 -7.70
CA ALA A 386 -15.26 14.79 -7.44
C ALA A 386 -14.40 15.01 -6.17
N VAL A 387 -14.42 16.20 -5.57
CA VAL A 387 -13.80 16.50 -4.27
C VAL A 387 -14.73 16.10 -3.10
N ALA A 388 -16.05 16.09 -3.33
CA ALA A 388 -17.05 15.76 -2.32
C ALA A 388 -17.12 14.26 -1.92
N VAL A 389 -16.33 13.38 -2.56
CA VAL A 389 -16.26 11.95 -2.21
C VAL A 389 -14.88 11.66 -1.58
N PRO A 390 -14.80 11.20 -0.31
CA PRO A 390 -13.53 10.95 0.35
C PRO A 390 -12.76 9.86 -0.40
N SER A 391 -11.62 10.26 -0.98
CA SER A 391 -10.65 9.36 -1.62
C SER A 391 -9.85 8.60 -0.57
N ASN A 392 -10.52 7.72 0.19
CA ASN A 392 -9.84 6.67 0.94
C ASN A 392 -9.42 5.58 -0.07
N TYR A 393 -8.22 5.04 0.11
CA TYR A 393 -7.51 4.06 -0.74
C TYR A 393 -6.59 4.64 -1.82
N VAL A 394 -5.46 5.18 -1.35
CA VAL A 394 -4.18 5.05 -2.06
C VAL A 394 -3.50 3.79 -1.50
N LEU A 395 -3.27 2.78 -2.36
CA LEU A 395 -2.49 1.56 -2.08
C LEU A 395 -1.22 1.52 -2.96
#